data_AF-A0A1Y2K4Y0-F1
#
_entry.id   AF-A0A1Y2K4Y0-F1
#
_cell.length_a   1.000
_cell.length_b   1.000
_cell.length_c   1.000
_cell.angle_alpha   90.00
_cell.angle_beta   90.00
_cell.angle_gamma   90.00
#
_symmetry.space_group_name_H-M   'P 1'
#
loop_
_entity.id
_entity.type
_entity.pdbx_description
1 polymer ?
#
loop_
_entity_poly.entity_id
_entity_poly.type
_entity_poly.pdbx_seq_one_letter_code
_entity_poly.pdbx_strand_id
1 'polypeptide(L)'
;MPLIDFNDVPRMGLEFMDADHAESVALANAMIGASEDQFPALFDKWLTHMREHFAREEALMDKIAFPPAPVHRGEHLRTLAGYDALREQMRRGQLAPARDYIENEFPQWLLNHAHTMDAATAAYARMKGFESD
;
A
#
# COMPACT_ATOMS: atom_id res chain seq x y z
N MET A 1 -3.38 20.24 -5.83
CA MET A 1 -2.67 19.69 -4.65
C MET A 1 -2.65 18.18 -4.81
N PRO A 2 -1.61 17.47 -4.35
CA PRO A 2 -1.62 16.01 -4.37
C PRO A 2 -2.80 15.50 -3.53
N LEU A 3 -3.32 14.31 -3.87
CA LEU A 3 -4.33 13.65 -3.05
C LEU A 3 -3.74 13.28 -1.69
N ILE A 4 -2.51 12.77 -1.69
CA ILE A 4 -1.76 12.40 -0.49
C ILE A 4 -0.44 13.17 -0.51
N ASP A 5 -0.19 14.02 0.49
CA ASP A 5 1.15 14.54 0.73
C ASP A 5 1.96 13.45 1.44
N PHE A 6 3.08 13.03 0.85
CA PHE A 6 3.90 11.98 1.44
C PHE A 6 4.51 12.40 2.78
N ASN A 7 4.60 13.70 3.08
CA ASN A 7 5.05 14.18 4.39
C ASN A 7 4.06 13.85 5.51
N ASP A 8 2.79 13.56 5.18
CA ASP A 8 1.78 13.12 6.14
C ASP A 8 1.85 11.61 6.42
N VAL A 9 2.57 10.84 5.60
CA VAL A 9 2.76 9.39 5.80
C VAL A 9 3.88 9.16 6.82
N PRO A 10 3.62 8.41 7.91
CA PRO A 10 4.64 8.16 8.91
C PRO A 10 5.83 7.40 8.31
N ARG A 11 7.03 7.81 8.71
CA ARG A 11 8.26 7.12 8.34
C ARG A 11 8.44 5.87 9.19
N MET A 12 8.52 4.73 8.53
CA MET A 12 8.80 3.45 9.15
C MET A 12 10.25 3.36 9.59
N GLY A 13 11.14 4.17 9.00
CA GLY A 13 12.58 4.24 9.22
C GLY A 13 13.29 2.91 8.93
N LEU A 14 12.71 2.16 8.00
CA LEU A 14 13.31 1.05 7.26
C LEU A 14 13.28 1.49 5.81
N GLU A 15 14.45 1.61 5.17
CA GLU A 15 14.57 2.28 3.87
C GLU A 15 13.60 1.71 2.82
N PHE A 16 13.49 0.38 2.73
CA PHE A 16 12.61 -0.26 1.75
C PHE A 16 11.12 0.05 1.99
N MET A 17 10.66 0.10 3.25
CA MET A 17 9.25 0.42 3.55
C MET A 17 8.96 1.89 3.24
N ASP A 18 9.89 2.78 3.61
CA ASP A 18 9.74 4.21 3.33
C ASP A 18 9.77 4.51 1.82
N ALA A 19 10.59 3.78 1.05
CA ALA A 19 10.61 3.85 -0.41
C ALA A 19 9.31 3.31 -1.02
N ASP A 20 8.82 2.17 -0.52
CA ASP A 20 7.57 1.58 -0.98
C ASP A 20 6.37 2.48 -0.70
N HIS A 21 6.28 3.08 0.49
CA HIS A 21 5.21 4.03 0.83
C HIS A 21 5.26 5.26 -0.08
N ALA A 22 6.46 5.76 -0.39
CA ALA A 22 6.64 6.88 -1.31
C ALA A 22 6.13 6.53 -2.72
N GLU A 23 6.45 5.34 -3.22
CA GLU A 23 6.00 4.87 -4.53
C GLU A 23 4.48 4.63 -4.57
N SER A 24 3.89 4.06 -3.50
CA SER A 24 2.44 3.90 -3.34
C SER A 24 1.72 5.24 -3.46
N VAL A 25 2.22 6.26 -2.76
CA VAL A 25 1.68 7.63 -2.81
C VAL A 25 1.87 8.27 -4.19
N ALA A 26 3.04 8.12 -4.79
CA ALA A 26 3.33 8.68 -6.11
C ALA A 26 2.40 8.10 -7.19
N LEU A 27 2.19 6.77 -7.18
CA LEU A 27 1.30 6.09 -8.11
C LEU A 27 -0.17 6.46 -7.87
N ALA A 28 -0.61 6.55 -6.61
CA ALA A 28 -1.97 7.00 -6.29
C ALA A 28 -2.22 8.45 -6.76
N ASN A 29 -1.29 9.36 -6.48
CA ASN A 29 -1.38 10.74 -6.94
C ASN A 29 -1.40 10.85 -8.47
N ALA A 30 -0.66 9.99 -9.19
CA ALA A 30 -0.67 9.97 -10.65
C ALA A 30 -2.03 9.56 -11.24
N MET A 31 -2.80 8.72 -10.53
CA MET A 31 -4.12 8.26 -11.00
C MET A 31 -5.20 9.36 -10.96
N ILE A 32 -5.06 10.38 -10.11
CA ILE A 32 -6.05 11.45 -9.95
C ILE A 32 -6.20 12.31 -11.21
N GLY A 33 -5.09 12.57 -11.89
CA GLY A 33 -5.07 13.33 -13.14
C GLY A 33 -5.20 12.46 -14.40
N ALA A 34 -5.27 11.14 -14.26
CA ALA A 34 -5.26 10.23 -15.39
C ALA A 34 -6.57 10.26 -16.16
N SER A 35 -6.49 10.27 -17.49
CA SER A 35 -7.65 10.08 -18.36
C SER A 35 -8.24 8.67 -18.24
N GLU A 36 -9.44 8.45 -18.78
CA GLU A 36 -10.10 7.13 -18.73
C GLU A 36 -9.29 6.01 -19.41
N ASP A 37 -8.54 6.34 -20.46
CA ASP A 37 -7.66 5.41 -21.18
C ASP A 37 -6.34 5.14 -20.43
N GLN A 38 -5.87 6.07 -19.61
CA GLN A 38 -4.63 5.94 -18.85
C GLN A 38 -4.82 5.25 -17.49
N PHE A 39 -5.97 5.49 -16.86
CA PHE A 39 -6.25 5.03 -15.49
C PHE A 39 -6.07 3.52 -15.31
N PRO A 40 -6.58 2.64 -16.20
CA PRO A 40 -6.41 1.19 -16.02
C PRO A 40 -4.96 0.73 -15.96
N ALA A 41 -4.09 1.31 -16.79
CA ALA A 41 -2.67 0.94 -16.81
C ALA A 41 -1.95 1.41 -15.53
N LEU A 42 -2.28 2.61 -15.04
CA LEU A 42 -1.76 3.11 -13.77
C LEU A 42 -2.26 2.31 -12.58
N PHE A 43 -3.54 1.93 -12.57
CA PHE A 43 -4.12 1.07 -11.54
C PHE A 43 -3.43 -0.30 -11.50
N ASP A 44 -3.19 -0.92 -12.66
CA ASP A 44 -2.47 -2.20 -12.73
C ASP A 44 -1.02 -2.07 -12.22
N LYS A 45 -0.35 -0.96 -12.53
CA LYS A 45 0.99 -0.67 -11.99
C LYS A 45 0.95 -0.49 -10.47
N TRP A 46 0.01 0.31 -9.96
CA TRP A 46 -0.18 0.53 -8.54
C TRP A 46 -0.53 -0.77 -7.78
N LEU A 47 -1.44 -1.58 -8.32
CA LEU A 47 -1.78 -2.88 -7.72
C LEU A 47 -0.58 -3.83 -7.69
N THR A 48 0.23 -3.85 -8.76
CA THR A 48 1.46 -4.65 -8.79
C THR A 48 2.42 -4.19 -7.69
N HIS A 49 2.64 -2.89 -7.56
CA HIS A 49 3.43 -2.30 -6.49
C HIS A 49 2.91 -2.69 -5.10
N MET A 50 1.62 -2.54 -4.84
CA MET A 50 1.01 -2.92 -3.55
C MET A 50 1.25 -4.39 -3.20
N ARG A 51 1.18 -5.30 -4.18
CA ARG A 51 1.47 -6.73 -3.96
C ARG A 51 2.92 -6.98 -3.61
N GLU A 52 3.83 -6.34 -4.32
CA GLU A 52 5.26 -6.52 -4.10
C GLU A 52 5.70 -5.89 -2.77
N HIS A 53 5.16 -4.72 -2.44
CA HIS A 53 5.34 -4.07 -1.15
C HIS A 53 4.89 -4.97 0.00
N PHE A 54 3.64 -5.45 -0.02
CA PHE A 54 3.15 -6.38 1.01
C PHE A 54 3.99 -7.66 1.08
N ALA A 55 4.42 -8.21 -0.05
CA ALA A 55 5.28 -9.40 -0.06
C ALA A 55 6.64 -9.14 0.61
N ARG A 56 7.23 -7.94 0.43
CA ARG A 56 8.48 -7.54 1.10
C ARG A 56 8.28 -7.41 2.61
N GLU A 57 7.19 -6.78 3.06
CA GLU A 57 6.87 -6.70 4.48
C GLU A 57 6.59 -8.06 5.09
N GLU A 58 5.86 -8.92 4.39
CA GLU A 58 5.58 -10.28 4.84
C GLU A 58 6.85 -11.12 4.98
N ALA A 59 7.80 -10.96 4.06
CA ALA A 59 9.11 -11.59 4.16
C ALA A 59 9.90 -11.05 5.37
N LEU A 60 9.82 -9.74 5.65
CA LEU A 60 10.40 -9.16 6.87
C LEU A 60 9.74 -9.75 8.12
N MET A 61 8.41 -9.82 8.16
CA MET A 61 7.65 -10.39 9.28
C MET A 61 8.05 -11.83 9.59
N ASP A 62 8.25 -12.67 8.57
CA ASP A 62 8.77 -14.04 8.75
C ASP A 62 10.21 -14.03 9.26
N LYS A 63 11.08 -13.21 8.66
CA LYS A 63 12.52 -13.13 9.01
C LYS A 63 12.72 -12.75 10.48
N ILE A 64 11.90 -11.83 11.00
CA ILE A 64 12.01 -11.37 12.40
C ILE A 64 11.13 -12.18 13.36
N ALA A 65 10.35 -13.14 12.86
CA ALA A 65 9.33 -13.88 13.63
C ALA A 65 8.34 -12.94 14.34
N PHE A 66 7.77 -11.98 13.59
CA PHE A 66 6.85 -10.99 14.11
C PHE A 66 5.57 -11.64 14.65
N PRO A 67 5.27 -11.54 15.97
CA PRO A 67 4.18 -12.30 16.57
C PRO A 67 2.78 -12.08 15.97
N PRO A 68 2.37 -10.85 15.59
CA PRO A 68 1.05 -10.62 15.00
C PRO A 68 1.04 -10.70 13.46
N ALA A 69 2.05 -11.31 12.83
CA ALA A 69 2.09 -11.50 11.38
C ALA A 69 0.81 -12.11 10.77
N PRO A 70 0.11 -13.08 11.39
CA PRO A 70 -1.13 -13.61 10.82
C PRO A 70 -2.25 -12.55 10.70
N VAL A 71 -2.32 -11.61 11.64
CA VAL A 71 -3.31 -10.52 11.60
C VAL A 71 -2.94 -9.52 10.52
N HIS A 72 -1.66 -9.15 10.44
CA HIS A 72 -1.17 -8.20 9.45
C HIS A 72 -1.36 -8.74 8.01
N ARG A 73 -0.96 -9.99 7.75
CA ARG A 73 -1.23 -10.69 6.47
C ARG A 73 -2.71 -10.78 6.12
N GLY A 74 -3.56 -10.97 7.12
CA GLY A 74 -5.01 -10.99 6.93
C GLY A 74 -5.54 -9.68 6.36
N GLU A 75 -5.00 -8.55 6.84
CA GLU A 75 -5.34 -7.23 6.31
C GLU A 75 -4.83 -7.03 4.88
N HIS A 76 -3.57 -7.40 4.58
CA HIS A 76 -3.05 -7.37 3.21
C HIS A 76 -3.90 -8.18 2.24
N LEU A 77 -4.24 -9.41 2.61
CA LEU A 77 -5.06 -10.30 1.78
C LEU A 77 -6.45 -9.71 1.51
N ARG A 78 -7.10 -9.16 2.53
CA ARG A 78 -8.41 -8.53 2.42
C ARG A 78 -8.36 -7.30 1.50
N THR A 79 -7.33 -6.48 1.67
CA THR A 79 -7.09 -5.28 0.86
C THR A 79 -6.84 -5.64 -0.61
N LEU A 80 -5.94 -6.59 -0.89
CA LEU A 80 -5.64 -7.05 -2.25
C LEU A 80 -6.87 -7.67 -2.94
N ALA A 81 -7.71 -8.42 -2.20
CA ALA A 81 -8.96 -8.95 -2.73
C ALA A 81 -9.94 -7.83 -3.14
N GLY A 82 -10.00 -6.75 -2.37
CA GLY A 82 -10.73 -5.53 -2.75
C GLY A 82 -10.20 -4.92 -4.04
N TYR A 83 -8.87 -4.83 -4.19
CA TYR A 83 -8.26 -4.27 -5.40
C TYR A 83 -8.51 -5.13 -6.64
N ASP A 84 -8.48 -6.45 -6.50
CA ASP A 84 -8.84 -7.37 -7.59
C ASP A 84 -10.30 -7.21 -8.00
N ALA A 85 -11.21 -7.00 -7.05
CA ALA A 85 -12.62 -6.74 -7.35
C ALA A 85 -12.82 -5.42 -8.09
N LEU A 86 -12.07 -4.36 -7.74
CA LEU A 86 -12.08 -3.09 -8.46
C LEU A 86 -11.51 -3.25 -9.88
N ARG A 87 -10.40 -3.97 -10.03
CA ARG A 87 -9.79 -4.28 -11.33
C ARG A 87 -10.76 -5.02 -12.25
N GLU A 88 -11.49 -5.99 -11.72
CA GLU A 88 -12.50 -6.75 -12.47
C GLU A 88 -13.70 -5.87 -12.88
N GLN A 89 -14.13 -4.96 -12.01
CA GLN A 89 -15.15 -3.96 -12.38
C GLN A 89 -14.67 -3.06 -13.52
N MET A 90 -13.42 -2.59 -13.47
CA MET A 90 -12.82 -1.81 -14.56
C MET A 90 -12.78 -2.59 -15.88
N ARG A 91 -12.46 -3.89 -15.85
CA ARG A 91 -12.50 -4.76 -17.04
C ARG A 91 -13.89 -4.86 -17.67
N ARG A 92 -14.94 -4.66 -16.88
CA ARG A 92 -16.35 -4.60 -17.31
C ARG A 92 -16.79 -3.19 -17.73
N GLY A 93 -15.84 -2.24 -17.83
CA GLY A 93 -16.10 -0.85 -18.21
C GLY A 93 -16.54 0.06 -17.05
N GLN A 94 -16.46 -0.41 -15.80
CA GLN A 94 -16.87 0.36 -14.63
C GLN A 94 -15.64 0.99 -13.95
N LEU A 95 -15.24 2.17 -14.40
CA LEU A 95 -14.10 2.90 -13.86
C LEU A 95 -14.40 3.63 -12.54
N ALA A 96 -15.64 4.10 -12.37
CA ALA A 96 -16.03 4.96 -11.26
C ALA A 96 -15.72 4.37 -9.87
N PRO A 97 -15.97 3.07 -9.58
CA PRO A 97 -15.65 2.49 -8.27
C PRO A 97 -14.16 2.51 -7.94
N ALA A 98 -13.29 2.27 -8.93
CA ALA A 98 -11.85 2.28 -8.72
C ALA A 98 -11.32 3.70 -8.50
N ARG A 99 -11.87 4.69 -9.22
CA ARG A 99 -11.55 6.11 -9.01
C ARG A 99 -11.96 6.57 -7.62
N ASP A 100 -13.20 6.26 -7.23
CA ASP A 100 -13.74 6.59 -5.91
C ASP A 100 -12.89 5.99 -4.78
N TYR A 101 -12.51 4.71 -4.91
CA TYR A 101 -11.63 4.07 -3.93
C TYR A 101 -10.28 4.78 -3.82
N ILE A 102 -9.61 5.06 -4.95
CA ILE A 102 -8.31 5.73 -4.94
C ILE A 102 -8.41 7.13 -4.33
N GLU A 103 -9.48 7.88 -4.63
CA GLU A 103 -9.68 9.25 -4.14
C GLU A 103 -10.10 9.31 -2.66
N ASN A 104 -10.99 8.43 -2.22
CA ASN A 104 -11.71 8.62 -0.96
C ASN A 104 -11.37 7.58 0.11
N GLU A 105 -10.93 6.38 -0.28
CA GLU A 105 -10.69 5.28 0.66
C GLU A 105 -9.20 5.00 0.88
N PHE A 106 -8.41 4.96 -0.20
CA PHE A 106 -6.99 4.61 -0.14
C PHE A 106 -6.16 5.53 0.78
N PRO A 107 -6.30 6.88 0.75
CA PRO A 107 -5.52 7.76 1.63
C PRO A 107 -5.72 7.43 3.11
N GLN A 108 -6.98 7.24 3.52
CA GLN A 108 -7.31 6.95 4.91
C GLN A 108 -6.85 5.55 5.31
N TRP A 109 -6.98 4.57 4.41
CA TRP A 109 -6.49 3.22 4.64
C TRP A 109 -4.97 3.21 4.81
N LEU A 110 -4.22 3.85 3.90
CA LEU A 110 -2.75 3.92 3.94
C LEU A 110 -2.25 4.52 5.25
N LEU A 111 -2.79 5.68 5.64
CA LEU A 111 -2.38 6.36 6.87
C LEU A 111 -2.67 5.48 8.10
N ASN A 112 -3.85 4.86 8.17
CA ASN A 112 -4.21 4.00 9.29
C ASN A 112 -3.31 2.77 9.37
N HIS A 113 -3.06 2.13 8.22
CA HIS A 113 -2.20 0.95 8.13
C HIS A 113 -0.77 1.29 8.57
N ALA A 114 -0.20 2.35 8.00
CA ALA A 114 1.15 2.82 8.29
C ALA A 114 1.33 3.22 9.77
N HIS A 115 0.35 3.91 10.37
CA HIS A 115 0.41 4.30 11.78
C HIS A 115 0.25 3.14 12.76
N THR A 116 -0.25 1.98 12.32
CA THR A 116 -0.61 0.89 13.23
C THR A 116 0.18 -0.38 12.96
N MET A 117 -0.07 -1.06 11.84
CA MET A 117 0.48 -2.37 11.56
C MET A 117 1.95 -2.27 11.10
N ASP A 118 2.24 -1.33 10.21
CA ASP A 118 3.59 -1.13 9.66
C ASP A 118 4.51 -0.57 10.76
N ALA A 119 4.03 0.41 11.51
CA ALA A 119 4.76 0.96 12.65
C ALA A 119 5.09 -0.10 13.70
N ALA A 120 4.15 -1.01 14.01
CA ALA A 120 4.41 -2.12 14.92
C ALA A 120 5.45 -3.11 14.37
N THR A 121 5.37 -3.42 13.07
CA THR A 121 6.33 -4.28 12.36
C THR A 121 7.73 -3.67 12.40
N ALA A 122 7.85 -2.39 12.03
CA ALA A 122 9.12 -1.67 12.00
C ALA A 122 9.71 -1.44 13.40
N ALA A 123 8.89 -1.20 14.42
CA ALA A 123 9.35 -1.12 15.81
C ALA A 123 9.90 -2.46 16.28
N TYR A 124 9.20 -3.56 15.98
CA TYR A 124 9.66 -4.90 16.35
C TYR A 124 10.94 -5.31 15.60
N ALA A 125 11.05 -4.97 14.32
CA ALA A 125 12.26 -5.20 13.54
C ALA A 125 13.49 -4.57 14.19
N ARG A 126 13.39 -3.30 14.63
CA ARG A 126 14.45 -2.62 15.39
C ARG A 126 14.78 -3.30 16.71
N MET A 127 13.76 -3.73 17.46
CA MET A 127 13.98 -4.48 18.71
C MET A 127 14.74 -5.80 18.47
N LYS A 128 14.62 -6.38 17.28
CA LYS A 128 15.35 -7.58 16.84
C LYS A 128 16.72 -7.28 16.25
N GLY A 129 17.15 -6.02 16.20
CA GLY A 129 18.42 -5.60 15.61
C GLY A 129 18.44 -5.67 14.08
N PHE A 130 17.26 -5.62 13.43
CA PHE A 130 17.20 -5.48 11.99
C PHE A 130 17.57 -4.04 11.63
N GLU A 131 18.62 -3.90 10.83
CA GLU A 131 18.99 -2.66 10.15
C GLU A 131 18.59 -2.83 8.68
N SER A 132 17.93 -1.82 8.09
CA SER A 132 17.82 -1.79 6.64
C SER A 132 19.21 -1.53 6.06
N ASP A 133 19.58 -2.29 5.04
CA ASP A 133 20.82 -2.06 4.26
C ASP A 133 20.89 -0.63 3.72
#